data_AF-A0A6A4R6A3-F1
#
_entry.id   AF-A0A6A4R6A3-F1
#
_cell.length_a   1.000
_cell.length_b   1.000
_cell.length_c   1.000
_cell.angle_alpha   90.00
_cell.angle_beta   90.00
_cell.angle_gamma   90.00
#
_symmetry.space_group_name_H-M   'P 1'
#
loop_
_entity.id
_entity.type
_entity.pdbx_description
1 polymer ?
#
loop_
_entity_poly.entity_id
_entity_poly.type
_entity_poly.pdbx_seq_one_letter_code
_entity_poly.pdbx_strand_id
1 'polypeptide(L)' 'MKIKKAVGMNTLGYAVCTEAGMFALRERRVHVTQEDFEMAVAKVMKKETEKNMSLRKLWK' A
#
# COMPACT_ATOMS: atom_id res chain seq x y z
N MET A 1 -1.36 -28.02 16.13
CA MET A 1 -0.28 -27.14 15.62
C MET A 1 -0.92 -25.83 15.16
N LYS A 2 -0.76 -24.74 15.91
CA LYS A 2 -1.36 -23.44 15.60
C LYS A 2 -0.57 -22.76 14.49
N ILE A 3 -0.96 -22.95 13.24
CA ILE A 3 -0.48 -22.08 12.14
C ILE A 3 -1.56 -21.02 11.94
N LYS A 4 -1.42 -19.94 12.72
CA LYS A 4 -2.26 -18.75 12.62
C LYS A 4 -2.02 -18.10 11.25
N LYS A 5 -3.11 -17.78 10.56
CA LYS A 5 -3.30 -16.72 9.55
C LYS A 5 -2.01 -16.07 8.99
N ALA A 6 -1.65 -16.41 7.77
CA ALA A 6 -0.77 -15.60 6.92
C ALA A 6 -1.16 -15.77 5.44
N VAL A 7 -2.43 -15.55 5.13
CA VAL A 7 -2.90 -15.38 3.74
C VAL A 7 -3.35 -13.92 3.65
N GLY A 8 -2.47 -13.02 3.21
CA GLY A 8 -2.85 -11.62 2.95
C GLY A 8 -1.79 -10.51 3.03
N MET A 9 -0.50 -10.77 3.28
CA MET A 9 0.49 -9.70 3.58
C MET A 9 1.63 -9.53 2.55
N ASN A 10 1.64 -10.27 1.44
CA ASN A 10 2.83 -10.35 0.59
C ASN A 10 2.88 -9.28 -0.52
N THR A 11 1.74 -8.67 -0.86
CA THR A 11 1.63 -7.67 -1.94
C THR A 11 1.71 -6.22 -1.45
N LEU A 12 1.35 -5.96 -0.19
CA LEU A 12 1.33 -4.61 0.39
C LEU A 12 2.72 -4.02 0.54
N GLY A 13 3.71 -4.80 0.98
CA GLY A 13 5.09 -4.33 1.10
C GLY A 13 5.66 -3.90 -0.25
N TYR A 14 5.44 -4.68 -1.30
CA TYR A 14 5.87 -4.34 -2.67
C TYR A 14 5.20 -3.07 -3.19
N ALA A 15 3.89 -2.93 -2.96
CA ALA A 15 3.13 -1.74 -3.36
C ALA A 15 3.62 -0.47 -2.64
N VAL A 16 3.89 -0.55 -1.33
CA VAL A 16 4.41 0.58 -0.55
C VAL A 16 5.81 0.98 -1.03
N CYS A 17 6.72 0.03 -1.25
CA CYS A 17 8.08 0.33 -1.74
C CYS A 17 8.07 0.97 -3.14
N THR A 18 7.20 0.50 -4.03
CA THR A 18 7.02 1.09 -5.36
C THR A 18 6.52 2.53 -5.26
N GLU A 19 5.55 2.75 -4.36
CA GLU A 19 4.90 4.06 -4.23
C GLU A 19 5.81 5.08 -3.55
N ALA A 20 6.58 4.67 -2.55
CA ALA A 20 7.60 5.50 -1.91
C ALA A 20 8.68 5.94 -2.91
N GLY A 21 9.17 5.02 -3.75
CA GLY A 21 10.08 5.37 -4.85
C GLY A 21 9.47 6.38 -5.82
N MET A 22 8.19 6.23 -6.16
CA MET A 22 7.48 7.19 -7.02
C MET A 22 7.27 8.58 -6.36
N PHE A 23 7.13 8.66 -5.04
CA PHE A 23 7.10 9.94 -4.33
C PHE A 23 8.44 10.66 -4.44
N ALA A 24 9.55 9.96 -4.18
CA ALA A 24 10.89 10.51 -4.32
C ALA A 24 11.18 10.99 -5.77
N LEU A 25 10.85 10.17 -6.77
CA LEU A 25 11.07 10.50 -8.18
C LEU A 25 10.29 11.74 -8.63
N ARG A 26 9.06 11.94 -8.14
CA ARG A 26 8.25 13.13 -8.47
C ARG A 26 8.91 14.43 -8.01
N GLU A 27 9.64 14.38 -6.90
CA GLU A 27 10.42 15.51 -6.38
C GLU A 27 11.87 15.53 -6.92
N ARG A 28 12.17 14.71 -7.94
CA ARG A 28 13.51 14.56 -8.54
C ARG A 28 14.57 14.11 -7.53
N ARG A 29 14.15 13.41 -6.46
CA ARG A 29 15.04 12.80 -5.47
C ARG A 29 15.41 11.39 -5.90
N VAL A 30 16.68 11.04 -5.72
CA VAL A 30 17.22 9.69 -6.00
C VAL A 30 17.30 8.81 -4.75
N HIS A 31 17.15 9.42 -3.57
CA HIS A 31 17.07 8.73 -2.29
C HIS A 31 15.66 8.84 -1.74
N VAL A 32 15.12 7.71 -1.29
CA VAL A 32 13.83 7.64 -0.60
C VAL A 32 14.04 8.04 0.85
N THR A 33 13.17 8.89 1.38
CA THR A 33 13.17 9.31 2.78
C THR A 33 12.08 8.59 3.57
N GLN A 34 12.09 8.71 4.90
CA GLN A 34 11.05 8.13 5.74
C GLN A 34 9.66 8.72 5.43
N GLU A 35 9.59 10.02 5.13
CA GLU A 35 8.34 10.71 4.80
C GLU A 35 7.67 10.10 3.55
N ASP A 36 8.45 9.65 2.56
CA ASP A 36 7.92 8.96 1.38
C ASP A 36 7.22 7.64 1.74
N PHE A 37 7.78 6.90 2.70
CA PHE A 37 7.17 5.66 3.19
C PHE A 37 5.89 5.93 3.97
N GLU A 38 5.87 6.95 4.83
CA GLU A 38 4.69 7.34 5.59
C GLU A 38 3.53 7.74 4.65
N MET A 39 3.84 8.52 3.61
CA MET A 39 2.88 8.88 2.55
C MET A 39 2.43 7.66 1.74
N ALA A 40 3.34 6.77 1.36
CA ALA A 40 3.05 5.56 0.60
C ALA A 40 2.14 4.60 1.36
N VAL A 41 2.42 4.35 2.64
CA VAL A 41 1.57 3.52 3.52
C VAL A 41 0.17 4.13 3.61
N ALA A 42 0.05 5.42 3.89
CA ALA A 42 -1.25 6.09 3.99
C ALA A 42 -2.05 5.98 2.67
N LYS A 43 -1.39 6.07 1.51
CA LYS A 43 -2.02 5.95 0.20
C LYS A 43 -2.47 4.51 -0.11
N VAL A 44 -1.59 3.53 0.09
CA VAL A 44 -1.86 2.13 -0.26
C VAL A 44 -2.97 1.55 0.60
N MET A 45 -2.99 1.84 1.90
CA MET A 45 -4.02 1.34 2.83
C MET A 45 -5.42 1.92 2.54
N LYS A 46 -5.49 3.19 2.13
CA LYS A 46 -6.76 3.81 1.68
C LYS A 46 -7.30 3.12 0.42
N LYS A 47 -6.44 2.87 -0.57
CA LYS A 47 -6.83 2.21 -1.83
C LYS A 47 -7.36 0.78 -1.61
N GLU A 48 -6.80 0.03 -0.65
CA GLU A 48 -7.30 -1.30 -0.30
C GLU A 48 -8.71 -1.23 0.35
N THR A 49 -8.90 -0.26 1.24
CA THR A 49 -10.20 -0.04 1.90
C THR A 49 -11.29 0.34 0.90
N GLU A 50 -10.99 1.22 -0.05
CA GLU A 50 -11.94 1.66 -1.09
C GLU A 50 -12.35 0.52 -2.03
N LYS A 51 -11.40 -0.32 -2.46
CA LYS A 51 -11.70 -1.49 -3.33
C LYS A 51 -12.66 -2.47 -2.66
N ASN A 52 -12.47 -2.72 -1.37
CA ASN A 52 -13.36 -3.59 -0.60
C ASN A 52 -14.78 -2.99 -0.49
N MET A 53 -14.90 -1.66 -0.41
CA MET A 53 -16.20 -0.98 -0.39
C MET A 53 -16.89 -0.96 -1.77
N SER A 54 -16.15 -0.77 -2.86
CA SER A 54 -16.74 -0.74 -4.21
C SER A 54 -17.29 -2.11 -4.63
N LEU A 55 -16.61 -3.20 -4.30
CA LEU A 55 -17.10 -4.56 -4.57
C LEU A 55 -18.38 -4.88 -3.78
N ARG A 56 -18.45 -4.46 -2.51
CA ARG A 56 -19.65 -4.63 -1.67
C ARG A 56 -20.86 -3.83 -2.16
N LYS A 57 -20.65 -2.68 -2.81
CA LYS A 57 -21.72 -1.87 -3.40
C LYS A 57 -22.22 -2.42 -4.73
N LEU A 58 -21.38 -3.11 -5.49
CA LEU A 58 -21.75 -3.66 -6.80
C LEU A 58 -22.64 -4.90 -6.69
N TRP A 59 -22.57 -5.65 -5.58
CA TRP A 59 -23.33 -6.88 -5.37
C TRP A 59 -24.51 -6.71 -4.41
N LYS A 60 -25.04 -5.49 -4.31
CA LYS A 60 -26.24 -5.17 -3.52
C LYS A 60 -27.35 -4.63 -4.40
#